data_AF-R7N112-F1
#
_entry.id   AF-R7N112-F1
#
_cell.length_a   1.000
_cell.length_b   1.000
_cell.length_c   1.000
_cell.angle_alpha   90.00
_cell.angle_beta   90.00
_cell.angle_gamma   90.00
#
_symmetry.space_group_name_H-M   'P 1'
#
loop_
_entity.id
_entity.type
_entity.pdbx_description
1 polymer ?
#
loop_
_entity_poly.entity_id
_entity_poly.type
_entity_poly.pdbx_seq_one_letter_code
_entity_poly.pdbx_strand_id
1 'polypeptide(L)'
;MDHLQKQKWHDRLLAIVWAACGILPLPFGAFASDKPYIASASILAFFILSFAVPLWLGHRRRRAGRDDDYASAGATLYGGAVVLIIAVGLLNGLTGWDCWHDYPVRVGLFALWMLLTIGAQYLAARAVDFWLQRRRKYWYSQFLDPIIYSLPLPCAILGMFLFPAVSDSSVTQSLVVGVMAIMGFCFIGMSIFVIAAFALYFFPYKRYGYSRKERLVHIVAIVVMVLMWALVQHILFDSQIHVFTYIFKAMPILQNNPLVFITPFVVAALTIIGCVALRNVVIAAFKA
;
A
#
# COMPACT_ATOMS: atom_id res chain seq x y z
N MET A 1 32.87 7.08 -7.75
CA MET A 1 31.53 6.57 -8.11
C MET A 1 30.58 7.71 -8.53
N ASP A 2 31.04 8.78 -9.18
CA ASP A 2 30.45 10.10 -8.80
C ASP A 2 29.73 10.92 -9.88
N HIS A 3 29.95 10.72 -11.19
CA HIS A 3 29.33 11.60 -12.19
C HIS A 3 27.99 11.06 -12.74
N LEU A 4 27.97 9.77 -13.13
CA LEU A 4 26.77 9.11 -13.69
C LEU A 4 25.64 8.96 -12.67
N GLN A 5 25.98 8.70 -11.40
CA GLN A 5 24.98 8.54 -10.33
C GLN A 5 24.36 9.89 -9.94
N LYS A 6 25.17 10.95 -9.93
CA LYS A 6 24.72 12.33 -9.68
C LYS A 6 23.81 12.84 -10.80
N GLN A 7 24.15 12.55 -12.06
CA GLN A 7 23.32 12.87 -13.22
C GLN A 7 21.97 12.14 -13.17
N LYS A 8 21.97 10.83 -12.86
CA LYS A 8 20.73 10.07 -12.66
C LYS A 8 19.85 10.64 -11.55
N TRP A 9 20.43 11.09 -10.44
CA TRP A 9 19.65 11.74 -9.38
C TRP A 9 19.11 13.11 -9.78
N HIS A 10 19.88 13.88 -10.55
CA HIS A 10 19.44 15.15 -11.09
C HIS A 10 18.24 14.98 -12.03
N ASP A 11 18.32 14.03 -12.97
CA ASP A 11 17.23 13.74 -13.91
C ASP A 11 15.94 13.27 -13.21
N ARG A 12 16.09 12.52 -12.10
CA ARG A 12 14.98 12.09 -11.24
C ARG A 12 14.33 13.26 -10.50
N LEU A 13 15.13 14.14 -9.90
CA LEU A 13 14.61 15.34 -9.23
C LEU A 13 13.90 16.23 -10.24
N LEU A 14 14.47 16.39 -11.43
CA LEU A 14 13.86 17.15 -12.51
C LEU A 14 12.50 16.53 -12.92
N ALA A 15 12.41 15.20 -13.04
CA ALA A 15 11.15 14.50 -13.31
C ALA A 15 10.06 14.74 -12.25
N ILE A 16 10.45 14.76 -10.96
CA ILE A 16 9.55 15.09 -9.85
C ILE A 16 9.12 16.55 -9.91
N VAL A 17 10.05 17.47 -10.17
CA VAL A 17 9.78 18.91 -10.30
C VAL A 17 8.83 19.17 -11.47
N TRP A 18 9.02 18.52 -12.63
CA TRP A 18 8.10 18.65 -13.76
C TRP A 18 6.70 18.11 -13.45
N ALA A 19 6.61 16.98 -12.74
CA ALA A 19 5.32 16.46 -12.28
C ALA A 19 4.67 17.44 -11.28
N ALA A 20 5.43 17.98 -10.34
CA ALA A 20 4.99 18.97 -9.37
C ALA A 20 4.49 20.26 -10.06
N CYS A 21 5.21 20.78 -11.05
CA CYS A 21 4.79 21.94 -11.83
C CYS A 21 3.48 21.70 -12.62
N GLY A 22 3.23 20.47 -13.08
CA GLY A 22 1.99 20.11 -13.77
C GLY A 22 0.81 19.81 -12.83
N ILE A 23 1.09 19.32 -11.62
CA ILE A 23 0.07 18.88 -10.66
C ILE A 23 -0.33 20.00 -9.71
N LEU A 24 0.63 20.73 -9.11
CA LEU A 24 0.39 21.64 -7.99
C LEU A 24 -0.48 22.88 -8.30
N PRO A 25 -0.35 23.58 -9.44
CA PRO A 25 -1.00 24.89 -9.61
C PRO A 25 -2.52 24.86 -9.45
N LEU A 26 -3.18 23.81 -9.96
CA LEU A 26 -4.63 23.65 -9.90
C LEU A 26 -5.16 23.34 -8.49
N PRO A 27 -4.74 22.27 -7.80
CA PRO A 27 -5.19 21.94 -6.45
C PRO A 27 -4.70 22.98 -5.43
N PHE A 28 -3.50 23.54 -5.58
CA PHE A 28 -3.04 24.62 -4.70
C PHE A 28 -3.90 25.87 -4.84
N GLY A 29 -4.16 26.33 -6.07
CA GLY A 29 -5.02 27.49 -6.30
C GLY A 29 -6.45 27.28 -5.83
N ALA A 30 -7.00 26.09 -6.04
CA ALA A 30 -8.33 25.71 -5.54
C ALA A 30 -8.39 25.72 -4.01
N PHE A 31 -7.38 25.18 -3.33
CA PHE A 31 -7.32 25.15 -1.87
C PHE A 31 -7.08 26.54 -1.26
N ALA A 32 -6.18 27.33 -1.86
CA ALA A 32 -5.89 28.70 -1.42
C ALA A 32 -7.08 29.66 -1.57
N SER A 33 -8.08 29.33 -2.41
CA SER A 33 -9.30 30.12 -2.56
C SER A 33 -10.19 30.17 -1.31
N ASP A 34 -9.93 29.31 -0.32
CA ASP A 34 -10.62 29.18 0.97
C ASP A 34 -12.14 28.96 0.92
N LYS A 35 -12.68 28.71 -0.27
CA LYS A 35 -14.09 28.38 -0.45
C LYS A 35 -14.30 26.90 -0.12
N PRO A 36 -15.18 26.52 0.82
CA PRO A 36 -15.29 25.14 1.32
C PRO A 36 -15.48 24.08 0.22
N TYR A 37 -16.32 24.37 -0.78
CA TYR A 37 -16.58 23.47 -1.90
C TYR A 37 -15.41 23.38 -2.89
N ILE A 38 -14.60 24.43 -3.02
CA ILE A 38 -13.44 24.47 -3.92
C ILE A 38 -12.23 23.83 -3.24
N ALA A 39 -12.10 24.00 -1.93
CA ALA A 39 -11.07 23.37 -1.13
C ALA A 39 -11.24 21.84 -1.03
N SER A 40 -12.46 21.32 -1.00
CA SER A 40 -12.68 19.86 -1.10
C SER A 40 -12.45 19.34 -2.53
N ALA A 41 -12.84 20.11 -3.54
CA ALA A 41 -12.55 19.79 -4.94
C ALA A 41 -11.05 19.77 -5.26
N SER A 42 -10.22 20.51 -4.51
CA SER A 42 -8.76 20.50 -4.69
C SER A 42 -8.14 19.13 -4.42
N ILE A 43 -8.65 18.41 -3.42
CA ILE A 43 -8.20 17.06 -3.09
C ILE A 43 -8.55 16.13 -4.26
N LEU A 44 -9.77 16.19 -4.78
CA LEU A 44 -10.18 15.39 -5.95
C LEU A 44 -9.35 15.71 -7.20
N ALA A 45 -9.10 17.01 -7.46
CA ALA A 45 -8.24 17.44 -8.55
C ALA A 45 -6.81 16.92 -8.40
N PHE A 46 -6.26 16.97 -7.18
CA PHE A 46 -4.95 16.42 -6.87
C PHE A 46 -4.89 14.91 -7.11
N PHE A 47 -5.91 14.14 -6.69
CA PHE A 47 -5.98 12.70 -6.95
C PHE A 47 -5.91 12.41 -8.45
N ILE A 48 -6.76 13.06 -9.26
CA ILE A 48 -6.81 12.85 -10.71
C ILE A 48 -5.47 13.21 -11.35
N LEU A 49 -4.93 14.39 -11.03
CA LEU A 49 -3.68 14.87 -11.61
C LEU A 49 -2.47 14.04 -11.16
N SER A 50 -2.47 13.54 -9.92
CA SER A 50 -1.39 12.70 -9.38
C SER A 50 -1.21 11.37 -10.13
N PHE A 51 -2.27 10.85 -10.77
CA PHE A 51 -2.17 9.70 -11.66
C PHE A 51 -2.01 10.10 -13.13
N ALA A 52 -2.79 11.08 -13.59
CA ALA A 52 -2.81 11.47 -15.00
C ALA A 52 -1.46 12.02 -15.47
N VAL A 53 -0.82 12.89 -14.68
CA VAL A 53 0.43 13.57 -15.08
C VAL A 53 1.61 12.58 -15.14
N PRO A 54 1.88 11.71 -14.15
CA PRO A 54 2.96 10.73 -14.25
C PRO A 54 2.75 9.69 -15.36
N LEU A 55 1.50 9.26 -15.60
CA LEU A 55 1.20 8.34 -16.70
C LEU A 55 1.40 9.01 -18.07
N TRP A 56 0.97 10.25 -18.23
CA TRP A 56 1.14 11.00 -19.47
C TRP A 56 2.61 11.34 -19.75
N LEU A 57 3.35 11.81 -18.75
CA LEU A 57 4.79 12.07 -18.85
C LEU A 57 5.57 10.79 -19.15
N GLY A 58 5.23 9.69 -18.48
CA GLY A 58 5.81 8.37 -18.75
C GLY A 58 5.55 7.91 -20.19
N HIS A 59 4.32 8.01 -20.68
CA HIS A 59 3.96 7.64 -22.06
C HIS A 59 4.71 8.47 -23.10
N ARG A 60 4.78 9.79 -22.90
CA ARG A 60 5.47 10.71 -23.81
C ARG A 60 6.97 10.44 -23.88
N ARG A 61 7.62 10.14 -22.75
CA ARG A 61 9.07 9.89 -22.70
C ARG A 61 9.47 8.51 -23.24
N ARG A 62 8.64 7.49 -23.05
CA ARG A 62 8.84 6.18 -23.70
C ARG A 62 8.75 6.27 -25.23
N ARG A 63 7.81 7.09 -25.75
CA ARG A 63 7.78 7.40 -27.19
C ARG A 63 9.04 8.12 -27.70
N ALA A 64 9.76 8.80 -26.82
CA ALA A 64 11.03 9.46 -27.13
C ALA A 64 12.27 8.57 -26.87
N GLY A 65 12.08 7.27 -26.59
CA GLY A 65 13.17 6.30 -26.38
C GLY A 65 13.90 6.40 -25.04
N ARG A 66 13.32 7.09 -24.03
CA ARG A 66 13.91 7.23 -22.69
C ARG A 66 13.13 6.39 -21.66
N ASP A 67 13.36 5.08 -21.68
CA ASP A 67 12.63 4.12 -20.85
C ASP A 67 13.08 4.06 -19.37
N ASP A 68 14.25 4.61 -19.03
CA ASP A 68 14.87 4.45 -17.70
C ASP A 68 14.38 5.43 -16.59
N ASP A 69 13.66 6.49 -16.97
CA ASP A 69 13.35 7.61 -16.08
C ASP A 69 12.05 7.43 -15.28
N TYR A 70 11.07 6.71 -15.83
CA TYR A 70 9.73 6.54 -15.27
C TYR A 70 9.37 5.06 -15.14
N ALA A 71 8.81 4.71 -13.98
CA ALA A 71 8.33 3.36 -13.69
C ALA A 71 7.25 2.89 -14.68
N SER A 72 7.10 1.57 -14.84
CA SER A 72 6.01 0.97 -15.62
C SER A 72 4.63 1.49 -15.19
N ALA A 73 3.66 1.55 -16.13
CA ALA A 73 2.34 2.13 -15.85
C ALA A 73 1.62 1.41 -14.70
N GLY A 74 1.75 0.08 -14.63
CA GLY A 74 1.22 -0.72 -13.53
C GLY A 74 1.89 -0.43 -12.18
N ALA A 75 3.22 -0.22 -12.17
CA ALA A 75 3.94 0.15 -10.96
C ALA A 75 3.57 1.55 -10.46
N THR A 76 3.37 2.50 -11.37
CA THR A 76 2.89 3.85 -11.05
C THR A 76 1.49 3.83 -10.47
N LEU A 77 0.57 3.04 -11.03
CA LEU A 77 -0.78 2.90 -10.49
C LEU A 77 -0.78 2.23 -9.12
N TYR A 78 -0.10 1.09 -8.97
CA TYR A 78 -0.08 0.33 -7.72
C TYR A 78 0.62 1.10 -6.59
N GLY A 79 1.88 1.50 -6.81
CA GLY A 79 2.66 2.25 -5.82
C GLY A 79 2.05 3.63 -5.54
N GLY A 80 1.53 4.29 -6.59
CA GLY A 80 0.85 5.57 -6.47
C GLY A 80 -0.42 5.51 -5.63
N ALA A 81 -1.24 4.46 -5.80
CA ALA A 81 -2.46 4.24 -5.03
C ALA A 81 -2.18 3.98 -3.55
N VAL A 82 -1.22 3.11 -3.24
CA VAL A 82 -0.83 2.82 -1.85
C VAL A 82 -0.37 4.09 -1.13
N VAL A 83 0.53 4.85 -1.75
CA VAL A 83 1.04 6.10 -1.17
C VAL A 83 -0.06 7.13 -1.01
N LEU A 84 -0.94 7.27 -2.00
CA LEU A 84 -2.02 8.27 -1.95
C LEU A 84 -3.00 7.98 -0.81
N ILE A 85 -3.39 6.71 -0.62
CA ILE A 85 -4.29 6.31 0.48
C ILE A 85 -3.65 6.62 1.84
N ILE A 86 -2.37 6.29 2.02
CA ILE A 86 -1.63 6.62 3.25
C ILE A 86 -1.54 8.14 3.43
N ALA A 87 -1.17 8.87 2.39
CA ALA A 87 -1.04 10.32 2.42
C ALA A 87 -2.36 11.00 2.81
N VAL A 88 -3.49 10.49 2.32
CA VAL A 88 -4.83 11.01 2.66
C VAL A 88 -5.17 10.74 4.11
N GLY A 89 -4.85 9.55 4.63
CA GLY A 89 -4.96 9.25 6.06
C GLY A 89 -4.15 10.24 6.90
N LEU A 90 -2.90 10.51 6.51
CA LEU A 90 -2.03 11.49 7.19
C LEU A 90 -2.58 12.93 7.09
N LEU A 91 -3.16 13.32 5.94
CA LEU A 91 -3.79 14.62 5.75
C LEU A 91 -4.97 14.80 6.72
N ASN A 92 -5.78 13.76 6.90
CA ASN A 92 -6.90 13.80 7.83
C ASN A 92 -6.43 13.95 9.29
N GLY A 93 -5.30 13.35 9.66
CA GLY A 93 -4.68 13.61 10.97
C GLY A 93 -4.18 15.04 11.11
N LEU A 94 -3.55 15.60 10.07
CA LEU A 94 -3.07 16.98 10.04
C LEU A 94 -4.22 18.00 10.17
N THR A 95 -5.39 17.72 9.60
CA THR A 95 -6.57 18.59 9.75
C THR A 95 -7.09 18.69 11.17
N GLY A 96 -6.74 17.72 12.04
CA GLY A 96 -7.14 17.70 13.44
C GLY A 96 -6.20 18.46 14.38
N TRP A 97 -5.11 19.06 13.89
CA TRP A 97 -4.17 19.83 14.71
C TRP A 97 -4.59 21.29 14.85
N ASP A 98 -4.31 21.90 16.00
CA ASP A 98 -4.66 23.30 16.28
C ASP A 98 -4.08 24.27 15.25
N CYS A 99 -2.87 24.01 14.76
CA CYS A 99 -2.18 24.82 13.75
C CYS A 99 -2.87 24.82 12.36
N TRP A 100 -3.85 23.94 12.13
CA TRP A 100 -4.61 23.90 10.88
C TRP A 100 -5.65 25.04 10.75
N HIS A 101 -5.98 25.69 11.86
CA HIS A 101 -6.94 26.78 11.88
C HIS A 101 -6.35 28.08 11.31
N ASP A 102 -5.04 28.25 11.40
CA ASP A 102 -4.33 29.40 10.82
C ASP A 102 -4.21 29.26 9.30
N TYR A 103 -4.83 30.17 8.56
CA TYR A 103 -4.84 30.18 7.09
C TYR A 103 -3.45 30.04 6.44
N PRO A 104 -2.42 30.85 6.77
CA PRO A 104 -1.11 30.74 6.11
C PRO A 104 -0.41 29.40 6.42
N VAL A 105 -0.60 28.88 7.63
CA VAL A 105 -0.03 27.59 8.07
C VAL A 105 -0.73 26.43 7.36
N ARG A 106 -2.06 26.47 7.26
CA ARG A 106 -2.88 25.48 6.53
C ARG A 106 -2.47 25.38 5.07
N VAL A 107 -2.35 26.50 4.37
CA VAL A 107 -1.95 26.53 2.95
C VAL A 107 -0.51 26.02 2.77
N GLY A 108 0.41 26.41 3.65
CA GLY A 108 1.80 25.92 3.63
C GLY A 108 1.91 24.42 3.89
N LEU A 109 1.21 23.90 4.89
CA LEU A 109 1.16 22.48 5.22
C LEU A 109 0.53 21.65 4.10
N PHE A 110 -0.54 22.15 3.48
CA PHE A 110 -1.18 21.49 2.34
C PHE A 110 -0.25 21.42 1.13
N ALA A 111 0.49 22.50 0.83
CA ALA A 111 1.50 22.50 -0.23
C ALA A 111 2.64 21.51 0.04
N LEU A 112 3.14 21.49 1.28
CA LEU A 112 4.15 20.53 1.70
C LEU A 112 3.64 19.09 1.57
N TRP A 113 2.41 18.82 2.00
CA TRP A 113 1.77 17.51 1.86
C TRP A 113 1.67 17.07 0.41
N MET A 114 1.24 17.94 -0.51
CA MET A 114 1.18 17.62 -1.94
C MET A 114 2.55 17.29 -2.52
N LEU A 115 3.58 18.08 -2.19
CA LEU A 115 4.96 17.86 -2.64
C LEU A 115 5.52 16.52 -2.14
N LEU A 116 5.36 16.25 -0.84
CA LEU A 116 5.80 14.99 -0.24
C LEU A 116 5.07 13.79 -0.85
N THR A 117 3.77 13.94 -1.13
CA THR A 117 2.97 12.88 -1.75
C THR A 117 3.45 12.55 -3.16
N ILE A 118 3.70 13.56 -4.01
CA ILE A 118 4.23 13.35 -5.36
C ILE A 118 5.61 12.66 -5.30
N GLY A 119 6.50 13.12 -4.41
CA GLY A 119 7.82 12.53 -4.22
C GLY A 119 7.74 11.07 -3.77
N ALA A 120 6.89 10.78 -2.78
CA ALA A 120 6.67 9.43 -2.28
C ALA A 120 6.03 8.51 -3.33
N GLN A 121 5.06 9.00 -4.12
CA GLN A 121 4.44 8.24 -5.21
C GLN A 121 5.46 7.86 -6.27
N TYR A 122 6.35 8.78 -6.66
CA TYR A 122 7.43 8.50 -7.61
C TYR A 122 8.40 7.44 -7.06
N LEU A 123 8.81 7.58 -5.79
CA LEU A 123 9.71 6.61 -5.14
C LEU A 123 9.06 5.23 -5.02
N ALA A 124 7.78 5.16 -4.63
CA ALA A 124 7.04 3.91 -4.51
C ALA A 124 6.85 3.23 -5.86
N ALA A 125 6.48 3.98 -6.90
CA ALA A 125 6.37 3.47 -8.26
C ALA A 125 7.71 2.86 -8.73
N ARG A 126 8.83 3.54 -8.45
CA ARG A 126 10.16 3.03 -8.79
C ARG A 126 10.54 1.81 -7.96
N ALA A 127 10.20 1.78 -6.68
CA ALA A 127 10.46 0.63 -5.81
C ALA A 127 9.70 -0.61 -6.29
N VAL A 128 8.44 -0.45 -6.70
CA VAL A 128 7.63 -1.52 -7.29
C VAL A 128 8.23 -1.99 -8.61
N ASP A 129 8.65 -1.08 -9.49
CA ASP A 129 9.23 -1.45 -10.78
C ASP A 129 10.59 -2.16 -10.64
N PHE A 130 11.44 -1.67 -9.74
CA PHE A 130 12.71 -2.31 -9.38
C PHE A 130 12.50 -3.71 -8.83
N TRP A 131 11.46 -3.91 -8.01
CA TRP A 131 11.12 -5.21 -7.49
C TRP A 131 10.55 -6.14 -8.58
N LEU A 132 9.67 -5.64 -9.45
CA LEU A 132 9.12 -6.42 -10.58
C LEU A 132 10.22 -6.96 -11.49
N GLN A 133 11.28 -6.18 -11.74
CA GLN A 133 12.44 -6.62 -12.53
C GLN A 133 13.27 -7.73 -11.84
N ARG A 134 13.15 -7.89 -10.51
CA ARG A 134 13.88 -8.88 -9.70
C ARG A 134 13.00 -10.05 -9.24
N ARG A 135 11.75 -10.09 -9.70
CA ARG A 135 10.77 -11.12 -9.38
C ARG A 135 11.33 -12.51 -9.68
N ARG A 136 11.21 -13.44 -8.73
CA ARG A 136 11.65 -14.85 -8.81
C ARG A 136 13.15 -15.06 -9.11
N LYS A 137 13.98 -14.01 -9.03
CA LYS A 137 15.42 -14.13 -9.27
C LYS A 137 16.19 -14.67 -8.06
N TYR A 138 15.68 -14.41 -6.86
CA TYR A 138 16.33 -14.78 -5.60
C TYR A 138 15.46 -15.73 -4.77
N TRP A 139 16.08 -16.53 -3.90
CA TRP A 139 15.39 -17.50 -3.04
C TRP A 139 14.33 -16.85 -2.13
N TYR A 140 14.64 -15.68 -1.56
CA TYR A 140 13.71 -14.93 -0.70
C TYR A 140 12.50 -14.34 -1.46
N SER A 141 12.54 -14.31 -2.79
CA SER A 141 11.44 -13.79 -3.62
C SER A 141 10.17 -14.61 -3.46
N GLN A 142 10.27 -15.90 -3.09
CA GLN A 142 9.10 -16.74 -2.80
C GLN A 142 8.30 -16.25 -1.59
N PHE A 143 8.95 -15.61 -0.62
CA PHE A 143 8.32 -15.08 0.59
C PHE A 143 7.91 -13.62 0.43
N LEU A 144 8.79 -12.82 -0.18
CA LEU A 144 8.61 -11.38 -0.30
C LEU A 144 7.59 -11.01 -1.39
N ASP A 145 7.48 -11.81 -2.46
CA ASP A 145 6.59 -11.46 -3.56
C ASP A 145 5.11 -11.49 -3.19
N PRO A 146 4.58 -12.54 -2.51
CA PRO A 146 3.19 -12.54 -2.06
C PRO A 146 2.86 -11.37 -1.12
N ILE A 147 3.81 -10.99 -0.25
CA ILE A 147 3.66 -9.85 0.67
C ILE A 147 3.48 -8.56 -0.12
N ILE A 148 4.38 -8.27 -1.06
CA ILE A 148 4.34 -7.02 -1.84
C ILE A 148 3.12 -6.95 -2.76
N TYR A 149 2.62 -8.09 -3.27
CA TYR A 149 1.41 -8.08 -4.09
C TYR A 149 0.12 -7.85 -3.29
N SER A 150 0.02 -8.42 -2.09
CA SER A 150 -1.25 -8.53 -1.38
C SER A 150 -1.43 -7.51 -0.26
N LEU A 151 -0.39 -7.15 0.48
CA LEU A 151 -0.54 -6.40 1.75
C LEU A 151 -0.59 -4.88 1.63
N PRO A 152 0.25 -4.21 0.80
CA PRO A 152 0.36 -2.74 0.83
C PRO A 152 -0.97 -2.00 0.66
N LEU A 153 -1.82 -2.46 -0.26
CA LEU A 153 -3.11 -1.85 -0.56
C LEU A 153 -4.14 -2.02 0.58
N PRO A 154 -4.50 -3.24 1.02
CA PRO A 154 -5.46 -3.41 2.11
C PRO A 154 -4.97 -2.83 3.44
N CYS A 155 -3.66 -2.88 3.73
CA CYS A 155 -3.10 -2.23 4.92
C CYS A 155 -3.21 -0.70 4.85
N ALA A 156 -3.00 -0.09 3.67
CA ALA A 156 -3.20 1.34 3.49
C ALA A 156 -4.66 1.74 3.71
N ILE A 157 -5.61 0.98 3.16
CA ILE A 157 -7.06 1.23 3.33
C ILE A 157 -7.45 1.10 4.81
N LEU A 158 -7.04 0.01 5.46
CA LEU A 158 -7.29 -0.20 6.89
C LEU A 158 -6.73 0.96 7.71
N GLY A 159 -5.48 1.36 7.45
CA GLY A 159 -4.85 2.46 8.17
C GLY A 159 -5.54 3.80 7.91
N MET A 160 -6.01 4.08 6.69
CA MET A 160 -6.74 5.32 6.38
C MET A 160 -7.99 5.48 7.25
N PHE A 161 -8.72 4.39 7.52
CA PHE A 161 -9.92 4.43 8.37
C PHE A 161 -9.60 4.47 9.87
N LEU A 162 -8.51 3.84 10.30
CA LEU A 162 -8.18 3.68 11.72
C LEU A 162 -7.20 4.71 12.27
N PHE A 163 -6.54 5.49 11.41
CA PHE A 163 -5.58 6.51 11.79
C PHE A 163 -6.16 7.75 12.50
N PRO A 164 -7.31 8.32 12.09
CA PRO A 164 -7.76 9.64 12.57
C PRO A 164 -8.03 9.66 14.07
N ALA A 165 -7.51 10.64 14.80
CA ALA A 165 -7.80 10.77 16.22
C ALA A 165 -9.27 11.10 16.51
N VAL A 166 -9.83 10.44 17.53
CA VAL A 166 -11.17 10.70 18.04
C VAL A 166 -11.03 11.09 19.49
N SER A 167 -11.62 12.23 19.89
CA SER A 167 -11.59 12.66 21.29
C SER A 167 -12.46 11.74 22.15
N ASP A 168 -12.05 11.46 23.39
CA ASP A 168 -12.78 10.58 24.31
C ASP A 168 -14.25 11.03 24.51
N SER A 169 -14.51 12.33 24.42
CA SER A 169 -15.84 12.94 24.50
C SER A 169 -16.78 12.61 23.31
N SER A 170 -16.22 12.13 22.20
CA SER A 170 -16.94 11.84 20.95
C SER A 170 -17.10 10.34 20.67
N VAL A 171 -16.55 9.48 21.56
CA VAL A 171 -16.65 8.02 21.44
C VAL A 171 -18.08 7.57 21.80
N THR A 172 -18.87 7.32 20.75
CA THR A 172 -20.22 6.76 20.88
C THR A 172 -20.20 5.25 20.64
N GLN A 173 -21.15 4.52 21.22
CA GLN A 173 -21.29 3.08 20.97
C GLN A 173 -21.48 2.78 19.47
N SER A 174 -22.19 3.65 18.74
CA SER A 174 -22.35 3.54 17.28
C SER A 174 -21.03 3.71 16.52
N LEU A 175 -20.16 4.65 16.93
CA LEU A 175 -18.82 4.80 16.36
C LEU A 175 -17.98 3.54 16.55
N VAL A 176 -17.98 2.97 17.75
CA VAL A 176 -17.23 1.73 18.05
C VAL A 176 -17.72 0.57 17.17
N VAL A 177 -19.03 0.38 17.07
CA VAL A 177 -19.62 -0.66 16.20
C VAL A 177 -19.25 -0.42 14.73
N GLY A 178 -19.31 0.83 14.27
CA GLY A 178 -18.91 1.21 12.90
C GLY A 178 -17.45 0.91 12.59
N VAL A 179 -16.54 1.25 13.50
CA VAL A 179 -15.10 0.95 13.38
C VAL A 179 -14.87 -0.56 13.33
N MET A 180 -15.50 -1.33 14.22
CA MET A 180 -15.36 -2.79 14.22
C MET A 180 -15.89 -3.42 12.92
N ALA A 181 -16.99 -2.91 12.37
CA ALA A 181 -17.52 -3.36 11.08
C ALA A 181 -16.55 -3.06 9.92
N ILE A 182 -15.99 -1.85 9.86
CA ILE A 182 -15.01 -1.44 8.84
C ILE A 182 -13.74 -2.30 8.96
N MET A 183 -13.27 -2.55 10.18
CA MET A 183 -12.13 -3.44 10.42
C MET A 183 -12.41 -4.84 9.88
N GLY A 184 -13.54 -5.45 10.25
CA GLY A 184 -13.94 -6.76 9.74
C GLY A 184 -13.96 -6.81 8.21
N PHE A 185 -14.56 -5.81 7.57
CA PHE A 185 -14.57 -5.69 6.11
C PHE A 185 -13.17 -5.59 5.51
N CYS A 186 -12.28 -4.79 6.09
CA CYS A 186 -10.91 -4.63 5.62
C CYS A 186 -10.08 -5.92 5.79
N PHE A 187 -10.28 -6.68 6.87
CA PHE A 187 -9.62 -7.97 7.08
C PHE A 187 -10.12 -9.06 6.12
N ILE A 188 -11.41 -9.05 5.79
CA ILE A 188 -11.96 -9.90 4.71
C ILE A 188 -11.34 -9.51 3.37
N GLY A 189 -11.30 -8.22 3.05
CA GLY A 189 -10.65 -7.71 1.85
C GLY A 189 -9.19 -8.15 1.76
N MET A 190 -8.42 -7.96 2.84
CA MET A 190 -7.03 -8.42 2.93
C MET A 190 -6.92 -9.93 2.66
N SER A 191 -7.80 -10.73 3.25
CA SER A 191 -7.82 -12.19 3.03
C SER A 191 -8.07 -12.54 1.57
N ILE A 192 -8.98 -11.85 0.88
CA ILE A 192 -9.22 -12.05 -0.56
C ILE A 192 -7.93 -11.75 -1.36
N PHE A 193 -7.25 -10.63 -1.07
CA PHE A 193 -5.99 -10.27 -1.74
C PHE A 193 -4.88 -11.31 -1.49
N VAL A 194 -4.75 -11.80 -0.26
CA VAL A 194 -3.74 -12.81 0.10
C VAL A 194 -4.03 -14.15 -0.56
N ILE A 195 -5.28 -14.63 -0.52
CA ILE A 195 -5.68 -15.88 -1.18
C ILE A 195 -5.48 -15.76 -2.71
N ALA A 196 -5.86 -14.63 -3.31
CA ALA A 196 -5.63 -14.37 -4.72
C ALA A 196 -4.13 -14.35 -5.06
N ALA A 197 -3.29 -13.73 -4.22
CA ALA A 197 -1.85 -13.74 -4.39
C ALA A 197 -1.28 -15.16 -4.30
N PHE A 198 -1.72 -15.98 -3.34
CA PHE A 198 -1.30 -17.38 -3.25
C PHE A 198 -1.70 -18.19 -4.47
N ALA A 199 -2.97 -18.07 -4.89
CA ALA A 199 -3.48 -18.76 -6.06
C ALA A 199 -2.73 -18.36 -7.32
N LEU A 200 -2.64 -17.07 -7.64
CA LEU A 200 -2.06 -16.57 -8.88
C LEU A 200 -0.52 -16.67 -8.92
N TYR A 201 0.15 -16.48 -7.79
CA TYR A 201 1.61 -16.51 -7.74
C TYR A 201 2.16 -17.94 -7.77
N PHE A 202 1.56 -18.86 -7.01
CA PHE A 202 2.07 -20.23 -6.90
C PHE A 202 1.39 -21.21 -7.86
N PHE A 203 0.44 -20.77 -8.69
CA PHE A 203 -0.24 -21.66 -9.64
C PHE A 203 0.76 -22.38 -10.56
N PRO A 204 0.70 -23.71 -10.67
CA PRO A 204 1.51 -24.46 -11.61
C PRO A 204 0.96 -24.28 -13.03
N TYR A 205 1.33 -23.19 -13.70
CA TYR A 205 0.99 -22.97 -15.10
C TYR A 205 1.63 -24.05 -15.99
N LYS A 206 0.89 -24.51 -17.01
CA LYS A 206 1.36 -25.52 -17.97
C LYS A 206 2.70 -25.16 -18.64
N ARG A 207 3.02 -23.87 -18.73
CA ARG A 207 4.26 -23.33 -19.30
C ARG A 207 5.54 -23.76 -18.54
N TYR A 208 5.42 -24.21 -17.29
CA TYR A 208 6.57 -24.62 -16.46
C TYR A 208 6.95 -26.11 -16.59
N GLY A 209 6.28 -26.88 -17.47
CA GLY A 209 6.67 -28.25 -17.77
C GLY A 209 6.37 -29.30 -16.69
N TYR A 210 5.57 -28.97 -15.67
CA TYR A 210 5.24 -29.88 -14.57
C TYR A 210 4.48 -31.13 -15.03
N SER A 211 4.85 -32.29 -14.50
CA SER A 211 4.10 -33.54 -14.65
C SER A 211 2.73 -33.45 -13.95
N ARG A 212 1.75 -34.28 -14.37
CA ARG A 212 0.40 -34.29 -13.76
C ARG A 212 0.45 -34.50 -12.24
N LYS A 213 1.36 -35.35 -11.75
CA LYS A 213 1.55 -35.62 -10.31
C LYS A 213 2.10 -34.41 -9.56
N GLU A 214 3.13 -33.76 -10.10
CA GLU A 214 3.72 -32.56 -9.50
C GLU A 214 2.73 -31.40 -9.46
N ARG A 215 1.89 -31.28 -10.48
CA ARG A 215 0.83 -30.27 -10.52
C ARG A 215 -0.19 -30.44 -9.40
N LEU A 216 -0.57 -31.68 -9.08
CA LEU A 216 -1.47 -31.98 -7.97
C LEU A 216 -0.82 -31.62 -6.63
N VAL A 217 0.45 -31.96 -6.42
CA VAL A 217 1.19 -31.60 -5.19
C VAL A 217 1.23 -30.09 -5.00
N HIS A 218 1.49 -29.32 -6.07
CA HIS A 218 1.48 -27.87 -5.99
C HIS A 218 0.10 -27.29 -5.67
N ILE A 219 -0.98 -27.88 -6.19
CA ILE A 219 -2.36 -27.46 -5.86
C ILE A 219 -2.67 -27.76 -4.40
N VAL A 220 -2.36 -28.96 -3.91
CA VAL A 220 -2.54 -29.33 -2.50
C VAL A 220 -1.75 -28.40 -1.59
N ALA A 221 -0.52 -28.06 -1.96
CA ALA A 221 0.30 -27.14 -1.18
C ALA A 221 -0.32 -25.72 -1.12
N ILE A 222 -0.97 -25.24 -2.18
CA ILE A 222 -1.73 -23.96 -2.16
C ILE A 222 -2.94 -24.08 -1.22
N VAL A 223 -3.69 -25.18 -1.25
CA VAL A 223 -4.82 -25.41 -0.34
C VAL A 223 -4.35 -25.36 1.11
N VAL A 224 -3.23 -26.02 1.43
CA VAL A 224 -2.62 -25.99 2.77
C VAL A 224 -2.25 -24.56 3.20
N MET A 225 -1.70 -23.73 2.29
CA MET A 225 -1.44 -22.32 2.61
C MET A 225 -2.70 -21.55 2.95
N VAL A 226 -3.78 -21.75 2.19
CA VAL A 226 -5.06 -21.06 2.42
C VAL A 226 -5.69 -21.51 3.74
N LEU A 227 -5.64 -22.80 4.05
CA LEU A 227 -6.11 -23.34 5.33
C LEU A 227 -5.28 -22.79 6.50
N MET A 228 -3.96 -22.70 6.37
CA MET A 228 -3.09 -22.12 7.38
C MET A 228 -3.39 -20.63 7.59
N TRP A 229 -3.58 -19.88 6.51
CA TRP A 229 -4.01 -18.48 6.59
C TRP A 229 -5.33 -18.34 7.34
N ALA A 230 -6.35 -19.12 6.95
CA ALA A 230 -7.67 -19.11 7.58
C ALA A 230 -7.61 -19.51 9.07
N LEU A 231 -6.78 -20.50 9.41
CA LEU A 231 -6.57 -20.94 10.79
C LEU A 231 -5.96 -19.82 11.64
N VAL A 232 -4.90 -19.16 11.14
CA VAL A 232 -4.27 -18.06 11.86
C VAL A 232 -5.23 -16.89 12.00
N GLN A 233 -6.02 -16.56 10.98
CA GLN A 233 -7.07 -15.55 11.09
C GLN A 233 -8.13 -15.95 12.14
N HIS A 234 -8.60 -17.19 12.14
CA HIS A 234 -9.54 -17.66 13.16
C HIS A 234 -8.97 -17.50 14.56
N ILE A 235 -7.72 -17.93 14.81
CA ILE A 235 -7.05 -17.80 16.11
C ILE A 235 -6.87 -16.33 16.50
N LEU A 236 -6.50 -15.48 15.53
CA LEU A 236 -6.30 -14.05 15.77
C LEU A 236 -7.59 -13.33 16.15
N PHE A 237 -8.73 -13.74 15.59
CA PHE A 237 -10.04 -13.12 15.83
C PHE A 237 -10.91 -13.89 16.84
N ASP A 238 -10.39 -14.99 17.40
CA ASP A 238 -11.09 -15.76 18.43
C ASP A 238 -11.12 -14.95 19.74
N SER A 239 -12.34 -14.72 20.25
CA SER A 239 -12.56 -13.99 21.49
C SER A 239 -12.03 -14.73 22.71
N GLN A 240 -11.84 -16.06 22.65
CA GLN A 240 -11.37 -16.86 23.79
C GLN A 240 -9.85 -16.85 23.96
N ILE A 241 -9.09 -16.61 22.89
CA ILE A 241 -7.62 -16.76 22.91
C ILE A 241 -6.94 -15.42 23.28
N HIS A 242 -7.69 -14.31 23.36
CA HIS A 242 -7.23 -12.96 23.74
C HIS A 242 -6.02 -12.39 22.97
N VAL A 243 -5.50 -13.08 21.93
CA VAL A 243 -4.38 -12.63 21.09
C VAL A 243 -4.73 -11.31 20.41
N PHE A 244 -5.99 -11.18 19.96
CA PHE A 244 -6.52 -9.96 19.38
C PHE A 244 -6.37 -8.74 20.29
N THR A 245 -6.58 -8.92 21.60
CA THR A 245 -6.51 -7.84 22.59
C THR A 245 -5.09 -7.28 22.73
N TYR A 246 -4.07 -8.13 22.61
CA TYR A 246 -2.67 -7.69 22.64
C TYR A 246 -2.27 -6.93 21.37
N ILE A 247 -2.77 -7.35 20.21
CA ILE A 247 -2.52 -6.67 18.93
C ILE A 247 -3.19 -5.29 18.94
N PHE A 248 -4.38 -5.15 19.50
CA PHE A 248 -5.03 -3.84 19.69
C PHE A 248 -4.28 -2.94 20.66
N LYS A 249 -3.72 -3.47 21.76
CA LYS A 249 -2.86 -2.67 22.64
C LYS A 249 -1.62 -2.14 21.90
N ALA A 250 -1.11 -2.88 20.93
CA ALA A 250 0.01 -2.49 20.08
C ALA A 250 -0.40 -1.69 18.82
N MET A 251 -1.71 -1.56 18.54
CA MET A 251 -2.26 -0.80 17.42
C MET A 251 -2.97 0.44 17.99
N PRO A 252 -2.35 1.62 17.94
CA PRO A 252 -2.91 2.87 18.46
C PRO A 252 -4.04 3.40 17.56
N ILE A 253 -5.17 2.68 17.56
CA ILE A 253 -6.38 2.96 16.76
C ILE A 253 -6.96 4.29 17.23
N LEU A 254 -7.26 5.16 16.26
CA LEU A 254 -7.83 6.50 16.48
C LEU A 254 -6.97 7.40 17.38
N GLN A 255 -5.63 7.34 17.22
CA GLN A 255 -4.67 8.15 18.00
C GLN A 255 -3.71 8.97 17.14
N ASN A 256 -3.99 9.15 15.83
CA ASN A 256 -3.07 9.84 14.89
C ASN A 256 -1.66 9.24 14.85
N ASN A 257 -1.53 7.93 15.10
CA ASN A 257 -0.24 7.27 15.18
C ASN A 257 -0.01 6.35 13.96
N PRO A 258 1.10 6.54 13.20
CA PRO A 258 1.35 5.80 11.96
C PRO A 258 1.57 4.30 12.17
N LEU A 259 1.76 3.83 13.41
CA LEU A 259 1.82 2.40 13.74
C LEU A 259 0.58 1.63 13.27
N VAL A 260 -0.57 2.28 13.15
CA VAL A 260 -1.81 1.67 12.63
C VAL A 260 -1.65 1.16 11.19
N PHE A 261 -0.75 1.75 10.39
CA PHE A 261 -0.42 1.24 9.05
C PHE A 261 0.58 0.08 9.09
N ILE A 262 1.47 0.05 10.09
CA ILE A 262 2.63 -0.85 10.16
C ILE A 262 2.26 -2.17 10.85
N THR A 263 1.60 -2.11 12.01
CA THR A 263 1.24 -3.29 12.81
C THR A 263 0.46 -4.36 12.02
N PRO A 264 -0.61 -4.03 11.25
CA PRO A 264 -1.34 -5.06 10.50
C PRO A 264 -0.51 -5.61 9.34
N PHE A 265 0.35 -4.78 8.74
CA PHE A 265 1.27 -5.20 7.69
C PHE A 265 2.28 -6.23 8.21
N VAL A 266 2.90 -5.96 9.36
CA VAL A 266 3.91 -6.85 9.96
C VAL A 266 3.28 -8.19 10.37
N VAL A 267 2.13 -8.16 11.06
CA VAL A 267 1.43 -9.38 11.48
C VAL A 267 1.04 -10.22 10.26
N ALA A 268 0.44 -9.60 9.24
CA ALA A 268 0.06 -10.33 8.03
C ALA A 268 1.28 -10.85 7.24
N ALA A 269 2.39 -10.10 7.20
CA ALA A 269 3.62 -10.53 6.54
C ALA A 269 4.22 -11.77 7.21
N LEU A 270 4.28 -11.80 8.55
CA LEU A 270 4.75 -12.96 9.31
C LEU A 270 3.88 -14.19 9.04
N THR A 271 2.55 -14.02 9.01
CA THR A 271 1.62 -15.11 8.68
C THR A 271 1.84 -15.63 7.26
N ILE A 272 2.03 -14.75 6.28
CA ILE A 272 2.36 -15.15 4.90
C ILE A 272 3.67 -15.95 4.85
N ILE A 273 4.71 -15.51 5.56
CA ILE A 273 5.99 -16.22 5.64
C ILE A 273 5.79 -17.64 6.17
N GLY A 274 5.01 -17.79 7.26
CA GLY A 274 4.66 -19.10 7.81
C GLY A 274 3.90 -19.99 6.82
N CYS A 275 2.92 -19.44 6.10
CA CYS A 275 2.18 -20.17 5.07
C CYS A 275 3.10 -20.65 3.94
N VAL A 276 4.00 -19.80 3.44
CA VAL A 276 4.96 -20.15 2.37
C VAL A 276 5.98 -21.19 2.85
N ALA A 277 6.43 -21.10 4.10
CA ALA A 277 7.31 -22.11 4.70
C ALA A 277 6.62 -23.48 4.73
N LEU A 278 5.35 -23.55 5.16
CA LEU A 278 4.57 -24.78 5.19
C LEU A 278 4.38 -25.37 3.78
N ARG A 279 4.11 -24.53 2.77
CA ARG A 279 4.08 -24.98 1.37
C ARG A 279 5.37 -25.69 0.97
N ASN A 280 6.52 -25.13 1.34
CA ASN A 280 7.81 -25.71 0.98
C ASN A 280 8.04 -27.06 1.69
N VAL A 281 7.59 -27.21 2.94
CA VAL A 281 7.60 -28.49 3.66
C VAL A 281 6.73 -29.53 2.95
N VAL A 282 5.50 -29.18 2.57
CA VAL A 282 4.59 -30.07 1.83
C VAL A 282 5.25 -30.53 0.52
N ILE A 283 5.81 -29.60 -0.26
CA ILE A 283 6.46 -29.96 -1.52
C ILE A 283 7.67 -30.88 -1.30
N ALA A 284 8.44 -30.68 -0.24
CA ALA A 284 9.57 -31.55 0.10
C ALA A 284 9.09 -32.97 0.49
N ALA A 285 8.02 -33.08 1.29
CA ALA A 285 7.47 -34.35 1.74
C ALA A 285 6.94 -35.23 0.59
N PHE A 286 6.40 -34.63 -0.47
CA PHE A 286 5.88 -35.35 -1.65
C PHE A 286 6.89 -35.52 -2.79
N LYS A 287 8.12 -35.03 -2.63
CA LYS A 287 9.25 -35.25 -3.56
C LYS A 287 10.22 -36.34 -3.09
N ALA A 288 10.13 -36.75 -1.82
CA ALA A 288 10.77 -37.96 -1.28
C ALA A 288 10.00 -39.21 -1.71
#